data_AF-A0A841SJI8-F1
#
_entry.id   AF-A0A841SJI8-F1
#
_cell.length_a   1.000
_cell.length_b   1.000
_cell.length_c   1.000
_cell.angle_alpha   90.00
_cell.angle_beta   90.00
_cell.angle_gamma   90.00
#
_symmetry.space_group_name_H-M   'P 1'
#
loop_
_entity.id
_entity.type
_entity.pdbx_description
1 polymer ?
#
loop_
_entity_poly.entity_id
_entity_poly.type
_entity_poly.pdbx_seq_one_letter_code
_entity_poly.pdbx_strand_id
1 'polypeptide(L)'
;MGVGRSLAGCDAIVHCAAIASPENVVPAELVHNNVMSTFNALEEAWGQGIRTAVLASSGSIYGTAWAPEELTVAEVPVDESTPLAYVDPYALTKDILERTGAMYARRGMQVTALRLHWILTAAEVREYVADAPPAANRRNLWGYVDLGEAARACVLALAPRPEAQRFEALVIAAEDTGRHEPTADLLARWSPDTRATEVLDGHAALFSSRRAGEVLGWKHRSTWRQ
;
A
#
# COMPACT_ATOMS: atom_id res chain seq x y z
N MET A 1 -13.89 25.37 2.82
CA MET A 1 -14.62 24.76 1.69
C MET A 1 -14.72 23.27 1.98
N GLY A 2 -15.91 22.65 1.85
CA GLY A 2 -16.11 21.24 2.19
C GLY A 2 -15.77 20.30 1.02
N VAL A 3 -15.46 19.04 1.34
CA VAL A 3 -15.08 18.00 0.36
C VAL A 3 -16.07 17.90 -0.80
N GLY A 4 -17.38 17.94 -0.54
CA GLY A 4 -18.40 17.84 -1.57
C GLY A 4 -18.30 18.90 -2.69
N ARG A 5 -17.88 20.13 -2.38
CA ARG A 5 -17.70 21.17 -3.43
C ARG A 5 -16.55 20.86 -4.38
N SER A 6 -15.52 20.17 -3.90
CA SER A 6 -14.35 19.80 -4.71
C SER A 6 -14.62 18.64 -5.67
N LEU A 7 -15.76 17.95 -5.52
CA LEU A 7 -16.14 16.80 -6.35
C LEU A 7 -17.06 17.16 -7.52
N ALA A 8 -17.52 18.41 -7.60
CA ALA A 8 -18.43 18.85 -8.64
C ALA A 8 -17.82 18.67 -10.04
N GLY A 9 -18.47 17.84 -10.86
CA GLY A 9 -18.04 17.55 -12.23
C GLY A 9 -16.96 16.46 -12.35
N CYS A 10 -16.57 15.79 -11.26
CA CYS A 10 -15.66 14.65 -11.32
C CYS A 10 -16.38 13.35 -11.72
N ASP A 11 -15.72 12.50 -12.51
CA ASP A 11 -16.22 11.17 -12.86
C ASP A 11 -15.76 10.07 -11.87
N ALA A 12 -14.66 10.33 -11.16
CA ALA A 12 -14.01 9.42 -10.23
C ALA A 12 -13.17 10.18 -9.20
N ILE A 13 -12.76 9.52 -8.12
CA ILE A 13 -11.86 10.08 -7.11
C ILE A 13 -10.62 9.21 -6.89
N VAL A 14 -9.49 9.85 -6.60
CA VAL A 14 -8.29 9.21 -6.03
C VAL A 14 -8.05 9.86 -4.66
N HIS A 15 -8.32 9.12 -3.59
CA HIS A 15 -8.24 9.61 -2.21
C HIS A 15 -6.87 9.29 -1.59
N CYS A 16 -5.97 10.27 -1.64
CA CYS A 16 -4.64 10.22 -1.03
C CYS A 16 -4.52 10.99 0.29
N ALA A 17 -5.57 11.71 0.71
CA ALA A 17 -5.52 12.62 1.85
C ALA A 17 -5.56 11.88 3.19
N ALA A 18 -4.41 11.79 3.85
CA ALA A 18 -4.24 11.18 5.17
C ALA A 18 -2.99 11.73 5.86
N ILE A 19 -2.93 11.59 7.18
CA ILE A 19 -1.68 11.64 7.95
C ILE A 19 -0.94 10.33 7.66
N ALA A 20 0.25 10.44 7.05
CA ALA A 20 0.96 9.32 6.41
C ALA A 20 1.90 8.54 7.34
N SER A 21 2.13 9.03 8.57
CA SER A 21 2.96 8.37 9.59
C SER A 21 2.34 8.59 10.98
N PRO A 22 2.41 7.62 11.89
CA PRO A 22 2.03 7.80 13.30
C PRO A 22 3.08 8.56 14.12
N GLU A 23 4.20 8.94 13.53
CA GLU A 23 5.25 9.68 14.21
C GLU A 23 4.86 11.14 14.42
N ASN A 24 5.17 11.68 15.60
CA ASN A 24 4.98 13.09 15.95
C ASN A 24 3.52 13.59 15.84
N VAL A 25 2.55 12.69 15.97
CA VAL A 25 1.11 13.00 15.96
C VAL A 25 0.39 12.29 17.11
N VAL A 26 -0.64 12.92 17.68
CA VAL A 26 -1.46 12.29 18.70
C VAL A 26 -2.28 11.15 18.06
N PRO A 27 -2.24 9.91 18.57
CA PRO A 27 -2.92 8.76 17.95
C PRO A 27 -4.41 8.99 17.68
N ALA A 28 -5.12 9.64 18.61
CA ALA A 28 -6.53 9.95 18.44
C ALA A 28 -6.80 10.93 17.27
N GLU A 29 -5.92 11.90 17.06
CA GLU A 29 -6.01 12.85 15.94
C GLU A 29 -5.73 12.15 14.61
N LEU A 30 -4.71 11.27 14.57
CA LEU A 30 -4.42 10.44 13.40
C LEU A 30 -5.62 9.59 13.02
N VAL A 31 -6.21 8.89 13.99
CA VAL A 31 -7.35 8.00 13.76
C VAL A 31 -8.56 8.80 13.30
N HIS A 32 -8.87 9.92 13.98
CA HIS A 32 -9.96 10.80 13.60
C HIS A 32 -9.79 11.32 12.17
N ASN A 33 -8.62 11.89 11.84
CA ASN A 33 -8.37 12.47 10.53
C ASN A 33 -8.53 11.43 9.41
N ASN A 34 -7.80 10.31 9.50
CA ASN A 34 -7.74 9.35 8.40
C ASN A 34 -9.06 8.61 8.19
N VAL A 35 -9.79 8.30 9.26
CA VAL A 35 -11.07 7.61 9.17
C VAL A 35 -12.16 8.56 8.64
N MET A 36 -12.24 9.77 9.20
CA MET A 36 -13.27 10.73 8.80
C MET A 36 -13.02 11.28 7.39
N SER A 37 -11.77 11.52 7.00
CA SER A 37 -11.45 11.97 5.64
C SER A 37 -11.89 10.95 4.59
N THR A 38 -11.63 9.66 4.85
CA THR A 38 -12.01 8.54 3.98
C THR A 38 -13.54 8.42 3.86
N PHE A 39 -14.24 8.39 5.00
CA PHE A 39 -15.69 8.26 5.01
C PHE A 39 -16.36 9.42 4.28
N ASN A 40 -15.97 10.66 4.59
CA ASN A 40 -16.55 11.84 3.96
C ASN A 40 -16.28 11.89 2.46
N ALA A 41 -15.08 11.54 2.01
CA ALA A 41 -14.76 11.51 0.57
C ALA A 41 -15.64 10.51 -0.18
N LEU A 42 -15.83 9.31 0.36
CA LEU A 42 -16.65 8.28 -0.28
C LEU A 42 -18.15 8.58 -0.20
N GLU A 43 -18.66 9.07 0.94
CA GLU A 43 -20.08 9.43 1.06
C GLU A 43 -20.47 10.56 0.11
N GLU A 44 -19.66 11.62 0.06
CA GLU A 44 -19.90 12.76 -0.84
C GLU A 44 -19.81 12.35 -2.30
N ALA A 45 -18.82 11.53 -2.68
CA ALA A 45 -18.70 11.01 -4.03
C ALA A 45 -19.91 10.15 -4.40
N TRP A 46 -20.30 9.23 -3.52
CA TRP A 46 -21.46 8.37 -3.73
C TRP A 46 -22.75 9.20 -3.90
N GLY A 47 -22.98 10.19 -3.03
CA GLY A 47 -24.15 11.07 -3.08
C GLY A 47 -24.25 11.90 -4.36
N GLN A 48 -23.11 12.25 -4.96
CA GLN A 48 -23.04 13.02 -6.22
C GLN A 48 -23.08 12.16 -7.48
N GLY A 49 -23.26 10.85 -7.37
CA GLY A 49 -23.31 9.98 -8.55
C GLY A 49 -21.96 9.44 -9.01
N ILE A 50 -20.86 9.78 -8.33
CA ILE A 50 -19.53 9.22 -8.62
C ILE A 50 -19.52 7.75 -8.20
N ARG A 51 -19.10 6.87 -9.11
CA ARG A 51 -19.12 5.41 -8.89
C ARG A 51 -17.75 4.76 -8.90
N THR A 52 -16.68 5.50 -9.14
CA THR A 52 -15.30 4.97 -9.16
C THR A 52 -14.44 5.70 -8.15
N ALA A 53 -13.77 4.94 -7.27
CA ALA A 53 -12.85 5.48 -6.27
C ALA A 53 -11.58 4.64 -6.16
N VAL A 54 -10.44 5.31 -6.02
CA VAL A 54 -9.16 4.70 -5.67
C VAL A 54 -8.73 5.24 -4.32
N LEU A 55 -8.32 4.37 -3.40
CA LEU A 55 -7.92 4.70 -2.04
C LEU A 55 -6.44 4.39 -1.86
N ALA A 56 -5.67 5.35 -1.35
CA ALA A 56 -4.30 5.12 -0.94
C ALA A 56 -4.25 4.37 0.40
N SER A 57 -4.31 3.04 0.33
CA SER A 57 -3.97 2.15 1.45
C SER A 57 -2.44 2.12 1.62
N SER A 58 -1.90 1.21 2.44
CA SER A 58 -0.47 1.14 2.73
C SER A 58 0.02 -0.29 2.82
N GLY A 59 1.26 -0.56 2.38
CA GLY A 59 1.97 -1.79 2.73
C GLY A 59 2.17 -1.96 4.24
N SER A 60 2.15 -0.87 5.01
CA SER A 60 2.20 -0.92 6.47
C SER A 60 0.99 -1.61 7.13
N ILE A 61 -0.09 -1.84 6.38
CA ILE A 61 -1.30 -2.51 6.89
C ILE A 61 -0.99 -3.91 7.45
N TYR A 62 0.08 -4.56 7.01
CA TYR A 62 0.50 -5.86 7.53
C TYR A 62 1.11 -5.79 8.95
N GLY A 63 1.41 -4.59 9.46
CA GLY A 63 1.68 -4.35 10.87
C GLY A 63 3.14 -4.22 11.28
N THR A 64 4.08 -4.48 10.39
CA THR A 64 5.50 -4.55 10.74
C THR A 64 6.17 -3.18 10.89
N ALA A 65 5.65 -2.13 10.23
CA ALA A 65 6.30 -0.83 10.14
C ALA A 65 6.45 -0.09 11.49
N TRP A 66 5.36 0.01 12.27
CA TRP A 66 5.32 0.79 13.52
C TRP A 66 4.87 -0.01 14.73
N ALA A 67 4.95 -1.34 14.69
CA ALA A 67 4.71 -2.15 15.87
C ALA A 67 5.66 -1.76 17.03
N PRO A 68 5.16 -1.60 18.27
CA PRO A 68 6.00 -1.27 19.42
C PRO A 68 7.10 -2.30 19.66
N GLU A 69 6.74 -3.58 19.51
CA GLU A 69 7.67 -4.70 19.47
C GLU A 69 7.99 -5.06 18.01
N GLU A 70 9.13 -5.69 17.79
CA GLU A 70 9.47 -6.15 16.45
C GLU A 70 8.57 -7.32 16.03
N LEU A 71 7.83 -7.12 14.95
CA LEU A 71 7.03 -8.15 14.29
C LEU A 71 7.69 -8.55 12.97
N THR A 72 7.67 -9.85 12.69
CA THR A 72 8.06 -10.42 11.39
C THR A 72 6.84 -11.00 10.70
N VAL A 73 6.95 -11.21 9.39
CA VAL A 73 5.95 -11.99 8.65
C VAL A 73 6.33 -13.47 8.68
N ALA A 74 5.33 -14.35 8.81
CA ALA A 74 5.57 -15.79 8.84
C ALA A 74 6.04 -16.31 7.47
N GLU A 75 5.52 -15.74 6.39
CA GLU A 75 5.72 -16.23 5.03
C GLU A 75 5.96 -15.07 4.05
N VAL A 76 6.78 -15.32 3.03
CA VAL A 76 7.05 -14.40 1.92
C VAL A 76 6.96 -15.13 0.57
N PRO A 77 6.54 -14.44 -0.51
CA PRO A 77 6.19 -13.01 -0.55
C PRO A 77 4.85 -12.70 0.16
N VAL A 78 4.79 -11.50 0.75
CA VAL A 78 3.57 -10.96 1.35
C VAL A 78 2.61 -10.54 0.25
N ASP A 79 1.37 -11.00 0.32
CA ASP A 79 0.32 -10.72 -0.67
C ASP A 79 -0.99 -10.30 0.00
N GLU A 80 -2.07 -10.14 -0.78
CA GLU A 80 -3.36 -9.74 -0.24
C GLU A 80 -3.98 -10.72 0.77
N SER A 81 -3.59 -12.00 0.71
CA SER A 81 -4.10 -13.07 1.58
C SER A 81 -3.40 -13.14 2.94
N THR A 82 -2.25 -12.47 3.07
CA THR A 82 -1.49 -12.43 4.32
C THR A 82 -2.35 -11.80 5.43
N PRO A 83 -2.55 -12.48 6.57
CA PRO A 83 -3.34 -11.94 7.67
C PRO A 83 -2.79 -10.61 8.19
N LEU A 84 -3.70 -9.68 8.51
CA LEU A 84 -3.34 -8.41 9.09
C LEU A 84 -3.08 -8.58 10.60
N ALA A 85 -1.86 -8.33 11.04
CA ALA A 85 -1.40 -8.52 12.43
C ALA A 85 -0.95 -7.21 13.09
N TYR A 86 -1.42 -6.07 12.59
CA TYR A 86 -1.00 -4.76 13.07
C TYR A 86 -1.41 -4.50 14.51
N VAL A 87 -0.56 -3.74 15.19
CA VAL A 87 -0.74 -3.28 16.58
C VAL A 87 -0.45 -1.78 16.71
N ASP A 88 -0.49 -1.05 15.60
CA ASP A 88 -0.26 0.39 15.54
C ASP A 88 -1.51 1.14 15.00
N PRO A 89 -1.72 2.41 15.41
CA PRO A 89 -2.91 3.16 15.04
C PRO A 89 -2.94 3.52 13.55
N TYR A 90 -1.81 3.67 12.87
CA TYR A 90 -1.80 4.02 11.46
C TYR A 90 -2.30 2.87 10.59
N ALA A 91 -1.77 1.67 10.77
CA ALA A 91 -2.23 0.47 10.08
C ALA A 91 -3.72 0.20 10.33
N LEU A 92 -4.21 0.43 11.57
CA LEU A 92 -5.63 0.37 11.89
C LEU A 92 -6.46 1.31 11.00
N THR A 93 -6.01 2.56 10.77
CA THR A 93 -6.75 3.48 9.88
C THR A 93 -6.80 3.00 8.44
N LYS A 94 -5.75 2.33 7.95
CA LYS A 94 -5.70 1.80 6.58
C LYS A 94 -6.62 0.60 6.41
N ASP A 95 -6.73 -0.26 7.41
CA ASP A 95 -7.70 -1.36 7.41
C ASP A 95 -9.15 -0.85 7.51
N ILE A 96 -9.41 0.17 8.34
CA ILE A 96 -10.71 0.85 8.34
C ILE A 96 -11.03 1.43 6.95
N LEU A 97 -10.07 2.09 6.30
CA LEU A 97 -10.22 2.61 4.94
C LEU A 97 -10.60 1.51 3.94
N GLU A 98 -9.95 0.34 3.98
CA GLU A 98 -10.28 -0.80 3.12
C GLU A 98 -11.71 -1.31 3.40
N ARG A 99 -12.11 -1.44 4.67
CA ARG A 99 -13.47 -1.86 5.04
C ARG A 99 -14.54 -0.85 4.63
N THR A 100 -14.25 0.45 4.75
CA THR A 100 -15.13 1.52 4.27
C THR A 100 -15.29 1.40 2.75
N GLY A 101 -14.19 1.24 2.01
CA GLY A 101 -14.22 1.01 0.56
C GLY A 101 -15.05 -0.20 0.17
N ALA A 102 -14.87 -1.34 0.85
CA ALA A 102 -15.65 -2.56 0.63
C ALA A 102 -17.15 -2.36 0.91
N MET A 103 -17.51 -1.52 1.89
CA MET A 103 -18.90 -1.16 2.14
C MET A 103 -19.48 -0.33 0.99
N TYR A 104 -18.76 0.64 0.44
CA TYR A 104 -19.24 1.43 -0.71
C TYR A 104 -19.31 0.60 -1.99
N ALA A 105 -18.44 -0.39 -2.13
CA ALA A 105 -18.54 -1.37 -3.20
C ALA A 105 -19.86 -2.17 -3.13
N ARG A 106 -20.31 -2.56 -1.92
CA ARG A 106 -21.64 -3.15 -1.71
C ARG A 106 -22.80 -2.18 -2.02
N ARG A 107 -22.54 -0.87 -2.00
CA ARG A 107 -23.47 0.19 -2.45
C ARG A 107 -23.36 0.50 -3.95
N GLY A 108 -22.66 -0.34 -4.72
CA GLY A 108 -22.57 -0.25 -6.18
C GLY A 108 -21.42 0.59 -6.72
N MET A 109 -20.47 1.03 -5.89
CA MET A 109 -19.24 1.66 -6.39
C MET A 109 -18.22 0.61 -6.85
N GLN A 110 -17.35 0.99 -7.77
CA GLN A 110 -16.07 0.34 -7.98
C GLN A 110 -15.03 1.05 -7.10
N VAL A 111 -14.40 0.31 -6.19
CA VAL A 111 -13.41 0.82 -5.26
C VAL A 111 -12.14 -0.04 -5.34
N THR A 112 -10.99 0.61 -5.45
CA THR A 112 -9.68 -0.05 -5.33
C THR A 112 -8.88 0.55 -4.19
N ALA A 113 -8.45 -0.28 -3.24
CA ALA A 113 -7.48 0.11 -2.25
C ALA A 113 -6.08 -0.32 -2.72
N LEU A 114 -5.16 0.62 -2.89
CA LEU A 114 -3.79 0.34 -3.27
C LEU A 114 -2.93 0.32 -2.01
N ARG A 115 -2.39 -0.85 -1.64
CA ARG A 115 -1.41 -1.01 -0.57
C ARG A 115 -0.06 -0.56 -1.09
N LEU A 116 0.12 0.76 -1.15
CA LEU A 116 1.34 1.39 -1.64
C LEU A 116 2.47 1.12 -0.64
N HIS A 117 3.55 0.49 -1.10
CA HIS A 117 4.65 0.10 -0.23
C HIS A 117 5.79 1.11 -0.28
N TRP A 118 6.05 1.84 0.82
CA TRP A 118 7.10 2.87 0.96
C TRP A 118 7.51 3.60 -0.34
N ILE A 119 6.74 4.63 -0.69
CA ILE A 119 6.87 5.34 -1.97
C ILE A 119 8.14 6.21 -1.96
N LEU A 120 9.02 5.96 -2.93
CA LEU A 120 10.27 6.69 -3.13
C LEU A 120 10.51 6.89 -4.62
N THR A 121 11.33 7.85 -5.00
CA THR A 121 11.94 7.92 -6.33
C THR A 121 13.17 7.03 -6.40
N ALA A 122 13.56 6.60 -7.60
CA ALA A 122 14.82 5.86 -7.80
C ALA A 122 16.06 6.56 -7.19
N ALA A 123 16.10 7.90 -7.18
CA ALA A 123 17.17 8.67 -6.57
C ALA A 123 17.16 8.54 -5.03
N GLU A 124 16.00 8.67 -4.39
CA GLU A 124 15.86 8.50 -2.94
C GLU A 124 16.17 7.06 -2.50
N VAL A 125 15.83 6.04 -3.30
CA VAL A 125 16.24 4.66 -3.00
C VAL A 125 17.76 4.52 -3.05
N ARG A 126 18.43 5.11 -4.06
CA ARG A 126 19.90 5.09 -4.15
C ARG A 126 20.58 5.78 -2.97
N GLU A 127 20.09 6.96 -2.61
CA GLU A 127 20.57 7.71 -1.43
C GLU A 127 20.39 6.89 -0.15
N TYR A 128 19.19 6.34 0.05
CA TYR A 128 18.90 5.52 1.21
C TYR A 128 19.78 4.26 1.30
N VAL A 129 20.03 3.61 0.17
CA VAL A 129 20.90 2.42 0.11
C VAL A 129 22.36 2.77 0.36
N ALA A 130 22.82 3.94 -0.08
CA ALA A 130 24.20 4.38 0.14
C ALA A 130 24.47 4.71 1.62
N ASP A 131 23.48 5.30 2.31
CA ASP A 131 23.68 5.84 3.66
C ASP A 131 23.24 4.89 4.78
N ALA A 132 22.22 4.06 4.54
CA ALA A 132 21.62 3.24 5.58
C ALA A 132 22.25 1.83 5.67
N PRO A 133 22.48 1.30 6.89
CA PRO A 133 22.96 -0.07 7.05
C PRO A 133 21.91 -1.08 6.55
N PRO A 134 22.30 -2.31 6.18
CA PRO A 134 21.37 -3.31 5.63
C PRO A 134 20.20 -3.66 6.56
N ALA A 135 20.41 -3.55 7.88
CA ALA A 135 19.39 -3.75 8.91
C ALA A 135 18.25 -2.71 8.85
N ALA A 136 18.52 -1.52 8.31
CA ALA A 136 17.51 -0.49 8.17
C ALA A 136 16.42 -0.95 7.20
N ASN A 137 15.19 -0.45 7.37
CA ASN A 137 14.01 -0.85 6.59
C ASN A 137 13.65 -2.35 6.61
N ARG A 138 14.28 -3.19 7.44
CA ARG A 138 13.91 -4.63 7.55
C ARG A 138 12.45 -4.85 7.94
N ARG A 139 11.88 -3.91 8.71
CA ARG A 139 10.46 -3.87 9.06
C ARG A 139 9.54 -3.75 7.85
N ASN A 140 10.00 -3.18 6.73
CA ASN A 140 9.26 -3.15 5.47
C ASN A 140 9.78 -4.20 4.47
N LEU A 141 10.50 -5.23 4.95
CA LEU A 141 11.13 -6.28 4.14
C LEU A 141 11.96 -5.70 2.98
N TRP A 142 12.61 -4.56 3.22
CA TRP A 142 13.39 -3.80 2.24
C TRP A 142 12.63 -3.40 0.96
N GLY A 143 11.31 -3.56 0.95
CA GLY A 143 10.48 -3.19 -0.19
C GLY A 143 10.26 -1.69 -0.27
N TYR A 144 9.89 -1.26 -1.47
CA TYR A 144 9.53 0.10 -1.82
C TYR A 144 8.62 0.06 -3.06
N VAL A 145 8.17 1.22 -3.52
CA VAL A 145 7.59 1.41 -4.85
C VAL A 145 8.08 2.73 -5.41
N ASP A 146 8.42 2.74 -6.70
CA ASP A 146 8.73 4.00 -7.39
C ASP A 146 7.50 4.94 -7.43
N LEU A 147 7.70 6.23 -7.18
CA LEU A 147 6.64 7.25 -7.19
C LEU A 147 5.84 7.28 -8.49
N GLY A 148 6.51 7.21 -9.64
CA GLY A 148 5.84 7.20 -10.95
C GLY A 148 5.01 5.94 -11.15
N GLU A 149 5.50 4.80 -10.66
CA GLU A 149 4.81 3.51 -10.76
C GLU A 149 3.60 3.42 -9.81
N ALA A 150 3.70 4.02 -8.61
CA ALA A 150 2.56 4.20 -7.70
C ALA A 150 1.48 5.10 -8.33
N ALA A 151 1.87 6.23 -8.92
CA ALA A 151 0.94 7.10 -9.64
C ALA A 151 0.27 6.37 -10.82
N ARG A 152 1.03 5.56 -11.56
CA ARG A 152 0.50 4.73 -12.65
C ARG A 152 -0.50 3.69 -12.14
N ALA A 153 -0.28 3.09 -10.97
CA ALA A 153 -1.25 2.20 -10.34
C ALA A 153 -2.57 2.93 -10.04
N CYS A 154 -2.50 4.15 -9.51
CA CYS A 154 -3.68 4.98 -9.27
C CYS A 154 -4.49 5.23 -10.54
N VAL A 155 -3.82 5.56 -11.66
CA VAL A 155 -4.49 5.80 -12.95
C VAL A 155 -5.11 4.52 -13.50
N LEU A 156 -4.40 3.39 -13.49
CA LEU A 156 -4.93 2.12 -13.98
C LEU A 156 -6.13 1.63 -13.16
N ALA A 157 -6.14 1.90 -11.85
CA ALA A 157 -7.25 1.53 -10.96
C ALA A 157 -8.58 2.25 -11.26
N LEU A 158 -8.56 3.32 -12.07
CA LEU A 158 -9.76 4.03 -12.51
C LEU A 158 -10.50 3.33 -13.65
N ALA A 159 -9.84 2.39 -14.36
CA ALA A 159 -10.45 1.68 -15.48
C ALA A 159 -11.65 0.83 -15.01
N PRO A 160 -12.75 0.77 -15.78
CA PRO A 160 -13.92 -0.05 -15.42
C PRO A 160 -13.58 -1.53 -15.23
N ARG A 161 -14.21 -2.17 -14.24
CA ARG A 161 -14.09 -3.58 -13.91
C ARG A 161 -15.45 -4.29 -13.86
N PRO A 162 -15.48 -5.63 -14.00
CA PRO A 162 -16.69 -6.41 -13.80
C PRO A 162 -17.29 -6.21 -12.41
N GLU A 163 -18.62 -6.33 -12.29
CA GLU A 163 -19.31 -6.12 -11.01
C GLU A 163 -18.85 -7.07 -9.89
N ALA A 164 -18.43 -8.29 -10.25
CA ALA A 164 -17.87 -9.25 -9.31
C ALA A 164 -16.56 -8.76 -8.63
N GLN A 165 -15.92 -7.74 -9.18
CA GLN A 165 -14.65 -7.14 -8.71
C GLN A 165 -14.83 -5.66 -8.33
N ARG A 166 -16.01 -5.31 -7.82
CA ARG A 166 -16.31 -3.95 -7.33
C ARG A 166 -15.39 -3.51 -6.21
N PHE A 167 -14.84 -4.42 -5.41
CA PHE A 167 -13.80 -4.10 -4.42
C PHE A 167 -12.56 -4.95 -4.66
N GLU A 168 -11.42 -4.29 -4.72
CA GLU A 168 -10.10 -4.94 -4.77
C GLU A 168 -9.14 -4.18 -3.85
N ALA A 169 -8.42 -4.91 -3.00
CA ALA A 169 -7.21 -4.41 -2.34
C ALA A 169 -6.02 -5.01 -3.07
N LEU A 170 -5.00 -4.21 -3.40
CA LEU A 170 -3.90 -4.63 -4.26
C LEU A 170 -2.56 -4.17 -3.69
N VAL A 171 -1.62 -5.10 -3.53
CA VAL A 171 -0.22 -4.80 -3.20
C VAL A 171 0.44 -4.13 -4.40
N ILE A 172 1.01 -2.95 -4.15
CA ILE A 172 1.76 -2.17 -5.13
C ILE A 172 3.17 -1.98 -4.60
N ALA A 173 4.08 -2.85 -5.05
CA ALA A 173 5.49 -2.85 -4.66
C ALA A 173 6.40 -3.08 -5.88
N ALA A 174 7.65 -2.64 -5.80
CA ALA A 174 8.67 -2.94 -6.78
C ALA A 174 8.95 -4.45 -6.86
N GLU A 175 9.53 -4.89 -7.98
CA GLU A 175 9.90 -6.31 -8.21
C GLU A 175 11.23 -6.68 -7.53
N ASP A 176 11.95 -5.70 -6.98
CA ASP A 176 13.22 -5.88 -6.31
C ASP A 176 13.28 -5.24 -4.92
N THR A 177 14.23 -5.69 -4.10
CA THR A 177 14.54 -5.06 -2.81
C THR A 177 15.33 -3.77 -3.01
N GLY A 178 15.17 -2.81 -2.10
CA GLY A 178 16.00 -1.61 -2.00
C GLY A 178 17.31 -1.90 -1.27
N ARG A 179 18.09 -2.91 -1.68
CA ARG A 179 19.37 -3.32 -1.06
C ARG A 179 20.36 -3.90 -2.07
N HIS A 180 21.67 -3.76 -1.84
CA HIS A 180 22.68 -4.39 -2.71
C HIS A 180 22.82 -5.89 -2.44
N GLU A 181 22.56 -6.32 -1.22
CA GLU A 181 22.60 -7.71 -0.79
C GLU A 181 21.50 -8.54 -1.46
N PRO A 182 21.78 -9.82 -1.78
CA PRO A 182 20.76 -10.76 -2.20
C PRO A 182 19.63 -10.89 -1.17
N THR A 183 18.39 -11.05 -1.63
CA THR A 183 17.21 -11.15 -0.77
C THR A 183 17.30 -12.33 0.20
N ALA A 184 17.84 -13.47 -0.24
CA ALA A 184 18.01 -14.65 0.60
C ALA A 184 18.97 -14.38 1.79
N ASP A 185 20.05 -13.63 1.56
CA ASP A 185 21.03 -13.29 2.60
C ASP A 185 20.43 -12.32 3.62
N LEU A 186 19.60 -11.38 3.16
CA LEU A 186 18.86 -10.45 4.01
C LEU A 186 17.90 -11.19 4.95
N LEU A 187 17.11 -12.13 4.42
CA LEU A 187 16.19 -12.95 5.22
C LEU A 187 16.94 -13.82 6.22
N ALA A 188 17.95 -14.57 5.78
CA ALA A 188 18.72 -15.47 6.63
C ALA A 188 19.34 -14.74 7.84
N ARG A 189 19.73 -13.47 7.65
CA ARG A 189 20.37 -12.66 8.69
C ARG A 189 19.39 -11.94 9.61
N TRP A 190 18.30 -11.38 9.07
CA TRP A 190 17.45 -10.44 9.80
C TRP A 190 16.04 -10.95 10.09
N SER A 191 15.61 -12.01 9.42
CA SER A 191 14.30 -12.66 9.58
C SER A 191 14.40 -14.18 9.37
N PRO A 192 15.26 -14.91 10.12
CA PRO A 192 15.54 -16.32 9.88
C PRO A 192 14.33 -17.25 10.04
N ASP A 193 13.32 -16.82 10.80
CA ASP A 193 12.09 -17.59 11.03
C ASP A 193 11.02 -17.36 9.93
N THR A 194 11.26 -16.42 9.01
CA THR A 194 10.34 -16.15 7.88
C THR A 194 10.55 -17.19 6.77
N ARG A 195 9.49 -17.91 6.41
CA ARG A 195 9.52 -18.95 5.39
C ARG A 195 9.25 -18.40 3.99
N ALA A 196 10.19 -18.57 3.06
CA ALA A 196 9.92 -18.34 1.64
C ALA A 196 9.04 -19.46 1.07
N THR A 197 7.94 -19.10 0.39
CA THR A 197 7.04 -20.05 -0.29
C THR A 197 7.43 -20.29 -1.74
N GLU A 198 8.32 -19.47 -2.29
CA GLU A 198 8.88 -19.56 -3.64
C GLU A 198 10.41 -19.34 -3.63
N VAL A 199 11.05 -19.55 -4.78
CA VAL A 199 12.49 -19.33 -4.94
C VAL A 199 12.78 -17.83 -5.02
N LEU A 200 13.68 -17.35 -4.15
CA LEU A 200 14.09 -15.96 -4.10
C LEU A 200 15.39 -15.78 -4.89
N ASP A 201 15.28 -15.43 -6.16
CA ASP A 201 16.44 -15.20 -7.03
C ASP A 201 16.98 -13.77 -6.88
N GLY A 202 18.30 -13.67 -6.64
CA GLY A 202 19.01 -12.40 -6.60
C GLY A 202 18.40 -11.40 -5.62
N HIS A 203 17.73 -10.38 -6.18
CA HIS A 203 17.15 -9.26 -5.43
C HIS A 203 15.62 -9.26 -5.43
N ALA A 204 14.98 -10.40 -5.70
CA ALA A 204 13.52 -10.53 -5.74
C ALA A 204 12.83 -9.84 -4.56
N ALA A 205 11.74 -9.12 -4.83
CA ALA A 205 10.93 -8.50 -3.79
C ALA A 205 10.27 -9.53 -2.86
N LEU A 206 9.93 -9.06 -1.66
CA LEU A 206 9.25 -9.86 -0.63
C LEU A 206 7.76 -9.50 -0.50
N PHE A 207 7.24 -8.71 -1.44
CA PHE A 207 5.84 -8.39 -1.60
C PHE A 207 5.41 -8.78 -3.01
N SER A 208 4.29 -9.50 -3.14
CA SER A 208 3.78 -9.96 -4.43
C SER A 208 2.74 -8.99 -4.97
N SER A 209 3.04 -8.40 -6.12
CA SER A 209 2.07 -7.57 -6.86
C SER A 209 1.32 -8.35 -7.95
N ARG A 210 1.30 -9.69 -7.87
CA ARG A 210 0.69 -10.57 -8.88
C ARG A 210 -0.78 -10.22 -9.14
N ARG A 211 -1.56 -9.99 -8.08
CA ARG A 211 -2.97 -9.62 -8.19
C ARG A 211 -3.16 -8.26 -8.87
N ALA A 212 -2.26 -7.30 -8.64
CA ALA A 212 -2.28 -6.03 -9.36
C ALA A 212 -2.04 -6.22 -10.87
N GLY A 213 -1.20 -7.18 -11.25
CA GLY A 213 -1.03 -7.60 -12.65
C GLY A 213 -2.30 -8.21 -13.25
N GLU A 214 -2.96 -9.10 -12.52
CA GLU A 214 -4.19 -9.77 -12.97
C GLU A 214 -5.38 -8.82 -13.09
N VAL A 215 -5.53 -7.91 -12.12
CA VAL A 215 -6.70 -7.01 -12.02
C VAL A 215 -6.52 -5.72 -12.83
N LEU A 216 -5.31 -5.15 -12.85
CA LEU A 216 -5.05 -3.84 -13.46
C LEU A 216 -4.13 -3.89 -14.69
N GLY A 217 -3.53 -5.04 -14.99
CA GLY A 217 -2.40 -5.09 -15.93
C GLY A 217 -1.18 -4.32 -15.42
N TRP A 218 -1.08 -4.12 -14.10
CA TRP A 218 0.03 -3.38 -13.49
C TRP A 218 1.19 -4.32 -13.16
N LYS A 219 2.38 -3.98 -13.65
CA LYS A 219 3.65 -4.56 -13.21
C LYS A 219 4.65 -3.44 -13.05
N HIS A 220 5.44 -3.42 -11.98
CA HIS A 220 6.46 -2.38 -11.77
C HIS A 220 7.55 -2.48 -12.85
N ARG A 221 7.91 -1.35 -13.47
CA ARG A 221 8.77 -1.31 -14.67
C ARG A 221 10.12 -0.64 -14.46
N SER A 222 10.23 0.25 -13.49
CA SER A 222 11.49 0.95 -13.19
C SER A 222 12.29 0.16 -12.16
N THR A 223 13.57 0.45 -12.03
CA THR A 223 14.37 -0.03 -10.90
C THR A 223 15.37 1.04 -10.52
N TRP A 224 15.65 1.19 -9.23
CA TRP A 224 16.68 2.11 -8.74
C TRP A 224 18.10 1.68 -9.11
N ARG A 225 18.26 0.42 -9.55
CA ARG A 225 19.54 -0.19 -9.92
C ARG A 225 20.06 0.22 -11.29
N GLN A 226 19.24 0.95 -12.07
CA GLN A 226 19.59 1.51 -13.37
C GLN A 226 19.87 3.01 -13.29
#